data_AF-A0A395HFU9-F1
#
_entry.id   AF-A0A395HFU9-F1
#
_cell.length_a   1.000
_cell.length_b   1.000
_cell.length_c   1.000
_cell.angle_alpha   90.00
_cell.angle_beta   90.00
_cell.angle_gamma   90.00
#
_symmetry.space_group_name_H-M   'P 1'
#
loop_
_entity.id
_entity.type
_entity.pdbx_description
1 polymer ?
#
loop_
_entity_poly.entity_id
_entity_poly.type
_entity_poly.pdbx_seq_one_letter_code
_entity_poly.pdbx_strand_id
1 'polypeptide(L)'
;MSSYTYAEHLEEHAKPHAGFIAAKPEDYSRPHPRILLLRRAPDKWSAGLWETPGSTYKETDASVLACASRKVFEETGCRVSRFVDLVALDKWQLLRPQGVRYMEKYMFLVEVDGEDWEKKIKLAPNQHDDFL
;
A
#
# COMPACT_ATOMS: atom_id res chain seq x y z
N MET A 1 18.87 -4.02 -22.65
CA MET A 1 17.65 -4.78 -22.28
C MET A 1 17.91 -5.34 -20.89
N SER A 2 17.38 -4.72 -19.85
CA SER A 2 17.47 -5.27 -18.49
C SER A 2 16.29 -6.23 -18.31
N SER A 3 16.58 -7.52 -18.10
CA SER A 3 15.57 -8.52 -17.76
C SER A 3 15.32 -8.45 -16.26
N TYR A 4 14.08 -8.14 -15.87
CA TYR A 4 13.62 -8.32 -14.51
C TYR A 4 13.06 -9.74 -14.38
N THR A 5 13.50 -10.46 -13.36
CA THR A 5 12.93 -11.77 -13.00
C THR A 5 11.88 -11.53 -11.93
N TYR A 6 10.62 -11.77 -12.27
CA TYR A 6 9.50 -11.68 -11.32
C TYR A 6 9.42 -12.94 -10.44
N ALA A 7 8.83 -12.82 -9.26
CA ALA A 7 8.49 -13.96 -8.42
C ALA A 7 7.24 -14.67 -8.99
N GLU A 8 7.28 -16.01 -9.06
CA GLU A 8 6.31 -16.90 -9.71
C GLU A 8 4.85 -16.70 -9.26
N HIS A 9 4.63 -16.25 -8.02
CA HIS A 9 3.30 -16.03 -7.45
C HIS A 9 2.59 -14.74 -7.91
N LEU A 10 3.22 -13.95 -8.79
CA LEU A 10 2.68 -12.68 -9.29
C LEU A 10 2.06 -12.79 -10.69
N GLU A 11 2.12 -13.96 -11.34
CA GLU A 11 1.61 -14.16 -12.71
C GLU A 11 0.07 -14.01 -12.81
N GLU A 12 -0.69 -14.32 -11.75
CA GLU A 12 -2.16 -14.32 -11.78
C GLU A 12 -2.79 -12.92 -11.91
N HIS A 13 -2.04 -11.84 -11.72
CA HIS A 13 -2.57 -10.46 -11.72
C HIS A 13 -2.28 -9.67 -13.00
N ALA A 14 -1.74 -10.33 -14.04
CA ALA A 14 -1.30 -9.71 -15.29
C ALA A 14 -2.42 -9.43 -16.32
N LYS A 15 -3.56 -8.84 -15.91
CA LYS A 15 -4.57 -8.31 -16.85
C LYS A 15 -4.76 -6.80 -16.68
N PRO A 16 -4.61 -5.99 -17.74
CA PRO A 16 -4.76 -4.54 -17.66
C PRO A 16 -6.25 -4.17 -17.59
N HIS A 17 -6.66 -3.23 -16.72
CA HIS A 17 -7.67 -2.17 -16.93
C HIS A 17 -7.93 -1.34 -15.65
N ALA A 18 -7.82 0.00 -15.82
CA ALA A 18 -8.51 1.15 -15.18
C ALA A 18 -8.55 1.38 -13.64
N GLY A 19 -7.54 2.08 -13.10
CA GLY A 19 -7.67 3.06 -12.00
C GLY A 19 -6.78 2.92 -10.75
N PHE A 20 -5.58 3.51 -10.71
CA PHE A 20 -4.49 3.30 -9.74
C PHE A 20 -4.53 4.11 -8.39
N ILE A 21 -4.12 3.52 -7.25
CA ILE A 21 -3.68 4.10 -5.94
C ILE A 21 -2.35 4.89 -6.05
N ALA A 22 -1.58 4.76 -7.13
CA ALA A 22 -0.85 5.92 -7.63
C ALA A 22 -1.51 6.35 -8.92
N ALA A 23 -2.38 7.34 -8.85
CA ALA A 23 -3.25 7.74 -9.96
C ALA A 23 -2.42 7.89 -11.24
N LYS A 24 -2.52 6.92 -12.16
CA LYS A 24 -2.06 7.14 -13.52
C LYS A 24 -3.03 8.15 -14.15
N PRO A 25 -2.54 9.17 -14.86
CA PRO A 25 -3.37 10.26 -15.36
C PRO A 25 -4.22 9.75 -16.53
N GLU A 26 -5.35 9.12 -16.23
CA GLU A 26 -6.46 9.04 -17.19
C GLU A 26 -7.35 10.28 -17.05
N ASP A 27 -7.22 11.01 -15.93
CA ASP A 27 -7.69 12.37 -15.74
C ASP A 27 -6.59 13.37 -16.13
N TYR A 28 -6.57 13.77 -17.41
CA TYR A 28 -5.62 14.75 -17.96
C TYR A 28 -5.74 16.16 -17.34
N SER A 29 -6.68 16.38 -16.42
CA SER A 29 -6.79 17.63 -15.67
C SER A 29 -5.75 17.76 -14.54
N ARG A 30 -5.15 16.65 -14.08
CA ARG A 30 -4.10 16.66 -13.05
C ARG A 30 -2.74 16.31 -13.68
N PRO A 31 -1.75 17.23 -13.69
CA PRO A 31 -0.55 17.09 -14.51
C PRO A 31 0.44 16.00 -14.04
N HIS A 32 0.24 15.38 -12.87
CA HIS A 32 1.16 14.40 -12.31
C HIS A 32 0.46 13.28 -11.54
N PRO A 33 0.97 12.04 -11.59
CA PRO A 33 0.51 10.96 -10.72
C PRO A 33 0.76 11.33 -9.25
N ARG A 34 -0.22 11.03 -8.40
CA ARG A 34 -0.14 11.24 -6.94
C ARG A 34 -0.26 9.91 -6.22
N ILE A 35 0.41 9.80 -5.09
CA ILE A 35 0.39 8.65 -4.17
C ILE A 35 -0.32 9.09 -2.91
N LEU A 36 -1.26 8.26 -2.41
CA LEU A 36 -1.89 8.50 -1.12
C LEU A 36 -0.90 8.30 0.03
N LEU A 37 -0.71 9.32 0.85
CA LEU A 37 0.01 9.24 2.12
C LEU A 37 -0.95 9.50 3.28
N LEU A 38 -0.73 8.80 4.38
CA LEU A 38 -1.45 8.96 5.64
C LEU A 38 -0.50 9.52 6.69
N ARG A 39 -0.96 10.48 7.48
CA ARG A 39 -0.20 11.00 8.62
C ARG A 39 -0.56 10.23 9.88
N ARG A 40 0.45 9.75 10.60
CA ARG A 40 0.29 8.97 11.83
C ARG A 40 -0.31 9.83 12.94
N ALA A 41 -1.35 9.31 13.59
CA ALA A 41 -2.08 10.01 14.64
C ALA A 41 -1.18 10.38 15.84
N PRO A 42 -1.54 11.42 16.64
CA PRO A 42 -0.71 11.94 17.73
C PRO A 42 -0.38 10.93 18.84
N ASP A 43 -1.24 9.92 19.04
CA ASP A 43 -1.08 8.87 20.04
C ASP A 43 -0.17 7.71 19.57
N LYS A 44 0.32 7.76 18.33
CA LYS A 44 1.17 6.70 17.76
C LYS A 44 2.65 6.95 17.95
N TRP A 45 3.38 5.85 18.07
CA TRP A 45 4.81 5.85 17.81
C TRP A 45 5.07 6.50 16.44
N SER A 46 6.03 7.42 16.38
CA SER A 46 6.33 8.21 15.18
C SER A 46 5.14 9.08 14.71
N ALA A 47 4.36 9.65 15.64
CA ALA A 47 3.30 10.61 15.36
C ALA A 47 3.74 11.72 14.40
N GLY A 48 2.84 12.14 13.52
CA GLY A 48 3.09 13.20 12.54
C GLY A 48 3.91 12.80 11.31
N LEU A 49 4.53 11.61 11.30
CA LEU A 49 5.18 11.09 10.09
C LEU A 49 4.15 10.64 9.05
N TRP A 50 4.52 10.80 7.78
CA TRP A 50 3.75 10.36 6.63
C TRP A 50 4.18 8.97 6.16
N GLU A 51 3.20 8.11 5.89
CA GLU A 51 3.42 6.75 5.42
C GLU A 51 2.39 6.36 4.37
N THR A 52 2.72 5.40 3.50
CA THR A 52 1.72 4.75 2.66
C THR A 52 0.81 3.87 3.51
N PRO A 53 -0.47 3.67 3.14
CA PRO A 53 -1.32 2.67 3.79
C PRO A 53 -0.63 1.31 3.84
N GLY A 54 -0.71 0.63 4.99
CA GLY A 54 -0.03 -0.65 5.16
C GLY A 54 0.38 -0.96 6.60
N SER A 55 0.58 -2.24 6.87
CA SER A 55 1.05 -2.71 8.18
C SER A 55 1.64 -4.11 8.10
N THR A 56 1.99 -4.65 9.25
CA THR A 56 2.51 -6.01 9.41
C THR A 56 1.48 -7.05 8.98
N TYR A 57 1.95 -8.05 8.22
CA TYR A 57 1.23 -9.27 7.91
C TYR A 57 0.76 -9.99 9.19
N LYS A 58 -0.48 -10.49 9.17
CA LYS A 58 -1.04 -11.34 10.22
C LYS A 58 -1.15 -12.78 9.72
N GLU A 59 -1.03 -13.76 10.61
CA GLU A 59 -1.20 -15.19 10.27
C GLU A 59 -2.57 -15.50 9.64
N THR A 60 -3.57 -14.66 9.91
CA THR A 60 -4.91 -14.75 9.34
C THR A 60 -5.01 -14.21 7.91
N ASP A 61 -4.00 -13.48 7.42
CA ASP A 61 -3.99 -12.99 6.05
C ASP A 61 -3.67 -14.15 5.11
N ALA A 62 -4.47 -14.33 4.05
CA ALA A 62 -4.23 -15.40 3.08
C ALA A 62 -2.94 -15.21 2.26
N SER A 63 -2.47 -13.96 2.13
CA SER A 63 -1.25 -13.59 1.41
C SER A 63 -0.80 -12.17 1.78
N VAL A 64 0.39 -11.76 1.33
CA VAL A 64 0.86 -10.37 1.46
C VAL A 64 -0.05 -9.37 0.72
N LEU A 65 -0.66 -9.79 -0.39
CA LEU A 65 -1.62 -8.98 -1.14
C LEU A 65 -2.93 -8.84 -0.34
N ALA A 66 -3.42 -9.92 0.27
CA ALA A 66 -4.59 -9.86 1.13
C ALA A 66 -4.37 -8.92 2.33
N CYS A 67 -3.18 -8.96 2.93
CA CYS A 67 -2.78 -8.01 3.97
C CYS A 67 -2.83 -6.56 3.45
N ALA A 68 -2.22 -6.28 2.29
CA ALA A 68 -2.22 -4.94 1.69
C ALA A 68 -3.65 -4.43 1.42
N SER A 69 -4.50 -5.23 0.77
CA SER A 69 -5.91 -4.88 0.52
C SER A 69 -6.69 -4.60 1.80
N ARG A 70 -6.54 -5.47 2.81
CA ARG A 70 -7.18 -5.30 4.12
C ARG A 70 -6.74 -3.99 4.77
N LYS A 71 -5.44 -3.68 4.74
CA LYS A 71 -4.88 -2.48 5.36
C LYS A 71 -5.32 -1.20 4.66
N VAL A 72 -5.33 -1.15 3.33
CA VAL A 72 -5.90 -0.02 2.58
C VAL A 72 -7.35 0.23 3.02
N PHE A 73 -8.17 -0.82 3.12
CA PHE A 73 -9.56 -0.68 3.53
C PHE A 73 -9.70 -0.24 4.99
N GLU A 74 -8.97 -0.87 5.93
CA GLU A 74 -9.01 -0.51 7.35
C GLU A 74 -8.60 0.93 7.60
N GLU A 75 -7.58 1.44 6.90
CA GLU A 75 -6.97 2.75 7.19
C GLU A 75 -7.59 3.89 6.41
N THR A 76 -8.21 3.60 5.26
CA THR A 76 -8.70 4.65 4.34
C THR A 76 -10.16 4.47 3.96
N GLY A 77 -10.77 3.32 4.24
CA GLY A 77 -12.10 2.94 3.75
C GLY A 77 -12.16 2.60 2.25
N CYS A 78 -11.06 2.74 1.50
CA CYS A 78 -11.01 2.43 0.07
C CYS A 78 -10.82 0.93 -0.15
N ARG A 79 -11.47 0.38 -1.19
CA ARG A 79 -11.28 -1.01 -1.60
C ARG A 79 -10.28 -1.07 -2.74
N VAL A 80 -9.27 -1.92 -2.61
CA VAL A 80 -8.34 -2.22 -3.70
C VAL A 80 -9.09 -2.97 -4.79
N SER A 81 -9.08 -2.43 -6.00
CA SER A 81 -9.68 -3.06 -7.18
C SER A 81 -8.66 -3.93 -7.93
N ARG A 82 -7.39 -3.52 -7.96
CA ARG A 82 -6.32 -4.22 -8.69
C ARG A 82 -4.94 -3.93 -8.10
N PHE A 83 -4.08 -4.94 -8.05
CA PHE A 83 -2.63 -4.76 -7.83
C PHE A 83 -1.97 -4.57 -9.18
N VAL A 84 -1.14 -3.55 -9.29
CA VAL A 84 -0.57 -3.12 -10.58
C VAL A 84 0.87 -3.57 -10.69
N ASP A 85 1.65 -3.32 -9.65
CA ASP A 85 3.07 -3.62 -9.64
C ASP A 85 3.61 -3.74 -8.21
N LEU A 86 4.69 -4.50 -8.05
CA LEU A 86 5.54 -4.47 -6.86
C LEU A 86 6.62 -3.41 -7.09
N VAL A 87 6.42 -2.21 -6.55
CA VAL A 87 7.31 -1.07 -6.81
C VAL A 87 8.57 -1.08 -5.96
N ALA A 88 8.55 -1.80 -4.82
CA ALA A 88 9.75 -2.01 -4.01
C ALA A 88 9.62 -3.21 -3.06
N LEU A 89 10.76 -3.81 -2.74
CA LEU A 89 10.93 -4.86 -1.74
C LEU A 89 12.16 -4.54 -0.88
N ASP A 90 11.93 -4.06 0.34
CA ASP A 90 13.00 -3.81 1.29
C ASP A 90 13.21 -5.04 2.18
N LYS A 91 14.45 -5.47 2.33
CA LYS A 91 14.84 -6.55 3.24
C LYS A 91 15.84 -6.05 4.25
N TRP A 92 15.62 -6.36 5.53
CA TRP A 92 16.57 -6.01 6.57
C TRP A 92 16.56 -7.05 7.69
N GLN A 93 17.62 -7.02 8.48
CA GLN A 93 17.77 -7.85 9.67
C GLN A 93 17.60 -6.98 10.91
N LEU A 94 16.89 -7.52 11.88
CA LEU A 94 16.67 -6.90 13.16
C LEU A 94 17.30 -7.76 14.24
N LEU A 95 18.42 -7.28 14.78
CA LEU A 95 19.09 -7.93 15.89
C LEU A 95 18.24 -7.77 17.16
N ARG A 96 18.00 -8.89 17.85
CA ARG A 96 17.33 -8.97 19.15
C ARG A 96 18.18 -9.82 20.09
N PRO A 97 18.04 -9.65 21.42
CA PRO A 97 18.73 -10.53 22.37
C PRO A 97 18.43 -12.02 22.15
N GLN A 98 17.24 -12.34 21.63
CA GLN A 98 16.78 -13.71 21.35
C GLN A 98 17.19 -14.25 19.97
N GLY A 99 17.92 -13.46 19.16
CA GLY A 99 18.39 -13.86 17.83
C GLY A 99 18.13 -12.81 16.75
N VAL A 100 18.34 -13.21 15.49
CA VAL A 100 18.14 -12.34 14.32
C VAL A 100 16.73 -12.55 13.76
N ARG A 101 15.98 -11.47 13.58
CA ARG A 101 14.72 -11.50 12.84
C ARG A 101 14.92 -10.95 11.44
N TYR A 102 14.51 -11.71 10.44
CA TYR A 102 14.51 -11.27 9.05
C TYR A 102 13.18 -10.57 8.75
N MET A 103 13.26 -9.40 8.14
CA MET A 103 12.11 -8.57 7.80
C MET A 103 12.09 -8.32 6.31
N GLU A 104 10.90 -8.35 5.73
CA GLU A 104 10.64 -8.01 4.34
C GLU A 104 9.45 -7.05 4.29
N LYS A 105 9.58 -5.96 3.52
CA LYS A 105 8.51 -4.99 3.27
C LYS A 105 8.25 -4.92 1.77
N TYR A 106 7.05 -5.36 1.40
CA TYR A 106 6.55 -5.29 0.04
C TYR A 106 5.76 -3.99 -0.14
N MET A 107 6.05 -3.24 -1.18
CA MET A 107 5.35 -2.00 -1.52
C MET A 107 4.71 -2.16 -2.89
N PHE A 108 3.38 -2.09 -2.93
CA PHE A 108 2.62 -2.28 -4.14
C PHE A 108 2.06 -0.96 -4.65
N LEU A 109 2.14 -0.77 -5.96
CA LEU A 109 1.23 0.10 -6.66
C LEU A 109 -0.07 -0.66 -6.85
N VAL A 110 -1.19 -0.09 -6.41
CA VAL A 110 -2.49 -0.73 -6.56
C VAL A 110 -3.46 0.23 -7.23
N GLU A 111 -4.75 -0.09 -7.26
CA GLU A 111 -5.90 0.58 -7.86
C GLU A 111 -7.06 0.56 -6.86
N VAL A 112 -7.93 1.56 -6.84
CA VAL A 112 -9.09 1.62 -5.91
C VAL A 112 -10.41 1.86 -6.62
N ASP A 113 -11.49 1.37 -6.00
CA ASP A 113 -12.84 1.51 -6.51
C ASP A 113 -13.35 2.98 -6.51
N GLY A 114 -13.61 3.49 -7.71
CA GLY A 114 -14.44 4.68 -7.97
C GLY A 114 -13.67 5.95 -8.33
N GLU A 115 -14.26 6.72 -9.27
CA GLU A 115 -13.66 7.95 -9.84
C GLU A 115 -13.44 9.07 -8.82
N ASP A 116 -14.19 9.05 -7.71
CA ASP A 116 -14.15 10.04 -6.61
C ASP A 116 -13.61 9.44 -5.30
N TRP A 117 -12.70 8.47 -5.38
CA TRP A 117 -12.19 7.74 -4.20
C TRP A 117 -11.61 8.67 -3.12
N GLU A 118 -10.98 9.78 -3.49
CA GLU A 118 -10.43 10.78 -2.54
C GLU A 118 -11.49 11.31 -1.57
N LYS A 119 -12.71 11.58 -2.07
CA LYS A 119 -13.84 12.09 -1.27
C LYS A 119 -14.39 11.02 -0.32
N LYS A 120 -14.03 9.75 -0.54
CA LYS A 120 -14.48 8.60 0.24
C LYS A 120 -13.47 8.18 1.30
N ILE A 121 -12.31 8.83 1.37
CA ILE A 121 -11.29 8.53 2.37
C ILE A 121 -11.90 8.75 3.76
N LYS A 122 -11.85 7.69 4.56
CA LYS A 122 -12.22 7.66 5.97
C LYS A 122 -11.05 7.09 6.72
N LEU A 123 -10.29 7.99 7.37
CA LEU A 123 -9.15 7.58 8.16
C LEU A 123 -9.60 6.78 9.37
N ALA A 124 -8.84 5.73 9.70
CA ALA A 124 -8.93 5.10 11.01
C ALA A 124 -8.41 6.11 12.05
N PRO A 125 -9.28 6.77 12.85
CA PRO A 125 -8.88 7.91 13.68
C PRO A 125 -7.94 7.49 14.82
N ASN A 126 -7.95 6.21 15.16
CA ASN A 126 -7.04 5.61 16.11
C ASN A 126 -5.70 5.18 15.48
N GLN A 127 -5.38 5.57 14.24
CA GLN A 127 -4.14 5.23 13.54
C GLN A 127 -3.59 6.44 12.77
N HIS A 128 -4.46 7.19 12.10
CA HIS A 128 -4.09 8.30 11.22
C HIS A 128 -4.99 9.52 11.43
N ASP A 129 -4.44 10.72 11.29
CA ASP A 129 -5.14 11.99 11.53
C ASP A 129 -5.14 12.94 10.32
N ASP A 130 -4.49 12.57 9.21
CA ASP A 130 -4.45 13.36 7.97
C ASP A 130 -4.11 12.50 6.74
N PHE A 131 -4.36 13.04 5.54
CA PHE A 131 -3.99 12.39 4.28
C PHE A 131 -3.59 13.40 3.18
N LEU A 132 -2.75 12.97 2.23
CA LEU A 132 -2.31 13.74 1.05
C LEU A 132 -2.34 12.89 -0.22
#